data_AF-A0A4P7R1R4-F1
#
_entry.id   AF-A0A4P7R1R4-F1
#
_cell.length_a   1.000
_cell.length_b   1.000
_cell.length_c   1.000
_cell.angle_alpha   90.00
_cell.angle_beta   90.00
_cell.angle_gamma   90.00
#
_symmetry.space_group_name_H-M   'P 1'
#
loop_
_entity.id
_entity.type
_entity.pdbx_description
1 polymer ?
#
loop_
_entity_poly.entity_id
_entity_poly.type
_entity_poly.pdbx_seq_one_letter_code
_entity_poly.pdbx_strand_id
1 'polypeptide(L)'
;MTGARKQAVPVSGARRFLEPGPVILISSLHDGGANIMTAGWHQILEFTPSLVSCLISSGNHSFEMIRESRECVINVPTTALTDTVVYRPHEIE
;
A
#
# COMPACT_ATOMS: atom_id res chain seq x y z
N MET A 1 21.28 -5.72 -10.89
CA MET A 1 20.92 -5.30 -9.52
C MET A 1 20.60 -6.55 -8.72
N THR A 2 21.46 -6.94 -7.79
CA THR A 2 21.16 -8.01 -6.82
C THR A 2 20.08 -7.47 -5.87
N GLY A 3 18.82 -7.80 -6.13
CA GLY A 3 17.71 -7.40 -5.28
C GLY A 3 17.95 -7.87 -3.85
N ALA A 4 17.75 -6.99 -2.87
CA ALA A 4 17.83 -7.36 -1.47
C ALA A 4 16.94 -8.58 -1.20
N ARG A 5 17.48 -9.59 -0.50
CA ARG A 5 16.73 -10.80 -0.19
C ARG A 5 15.58 -10.46 0.75
N LYS A 6 14.33 -10.64 0.31
CA LYS A 6 13.17 -10.50 1.18
C LYS A 6 13.23 -11.55 2.29
N GLN A 7 13.02 -11.11 3.53
CA GLN A 7 12.89 -11.98 4.69
C GLN A 7 11.42 -12.04 5.09
N ALA A 8 10.89 -13.25 5.26
CA ALA A 8 9.54 -13.43 5.75
C ALA A 8 9.45 -12.97 7.21
N VAL A 9 8.41 -12.22 7.53
CA VAL A 9 8.08 -11.83 8.90
C VAL A 9 6.73 -12.45 9.28
N PRO A 10 6.50 -12.83 10.55
CA PRO A 10 5.17 -13.23 10.99
C PRO A 10 4.17 -12.10 10.70
N VAL A 11 3.00 -12.45 10.16
CA VAL A 11 1.96 -11.47 9.80
C VAL A 11 1.52 -10.66 11.03
N SER A 12 1.47 -11.28 12.22
CA SER A 12 1.23 -10.62 13.51
C SER A 12 2.27 -9.54 13.88
N GLY A 13 3.45 -9.58 13.26
CA GLY A 13 4.49 -8.56 13.41
C GLY A 13 4.41 -7.41 12.40
N ALA A 14 3.57 -7.51 11.36
CA ALA A 14 3.52 -6.54 10.27
C ALA A 14 3.15 -5.12 10.74
N ARG A 15 2.36 -5.00 11.82
CA ARG A 15 1.95 -3.69 12.38
C ARG A 15 3.12 -2.78 12.73
N ARG A 16 4.30 -3.35 13.05
CA ARG A 16 5.53 -2.58 13.34
C ARG A 16 5.97 -1.70 12.17
N PHE A 17 5.55 -2.03 10.96
CA PHE A 17 5.84 -1.27 9.75
C PHE A 17 4.68 -0.35 9.32
N LEU A 18 3.49 -0.53 9.91
CA LEU A 18 2.26 0.17 9.52
C LEU A 18 1.79 1.18 10.56
N GLU A 19 2.30 1.14 11.79
CA GLU A 19 2.08 2.12 12.86
C GLU A 19 3.34 3.02 13.01
N PRO A 20 3.19 4.34 13.21
CA PRO A 20 1.96 5.07 13.53
C PRO A 20 1.08 5.44 12.32
N GLY A 21 1.43 5.00 11.11
CA GLY A 21 0.68 5.29 9.88
C GLY A 21 1.54 5.95 8.81
N PRO A 22 2.58 5.26 8.28
CA PRO A 22 3.35 5.82 7.17
C PRO A 22 2.50 5.90 5.91
N VAL A 23 2.93 6.69 4.94
CA VAL A 23 2.43 6.55 3.57
C VAL A 23 2.76 5.15 3.06
N ILE A 24 1.77 4.44 2.52
CA ILE A 24 1.93 3.11 1.93
C ILE A 24 1.65 3.14 0.43
N LEU A 25 2.10 2.11 -0.26
CA LEU A 25 1.74 1.82 -1.64
C LEU A 25 0.83 0.58 -1.67
N ILE A 26 -0.33 0.70 -2.30
CA ILE A 26 -1.26 -0.41 -2.53
C ILE A 26 -1.12 -0.84 -3.98
N SER A 27 -0.71 -2.08 -4.20
CA SER A 27 -0.67 -2.68 -5.54
C SER A 27 -1.86 -3.61 -5.75
N SER A 28 -2.42 -3.57 -6.96
CA SER A 28 -3.54 -4.39 -7.40
C SER A 28 -3.23 -5.08 -8.73
N LEU A 29 -3.76 -6.28 -8.92
CA LEU A 29 -3.68 -7.05 -10.17
C LEU A 29 -5.06 -7.60 -10.49
N HIS A 30 -5.59 -7.27 -11.66
CA HIS A 30 -6.87 -7.82 -12.13
C HIS A 30 -6.87 -7.89 -13.65
N ASP A 31 -7.34 -9.02 -14.20
CA ASP A 31 -7.43 -9.27 -15.65
C ASP A 31 -6.14 -8.94 -16.43
N GLY A 32 -4.98 -9.31 -15.88
CA GLY A 32 -3.66 -9.03 -16.46
C GLY A 32 -3.17 -7.58 -16.33
N GLY A 33 -4.02 -6.66 -15.86
CA GLY A 33 -3.65 -5.27 -15.55
C GLY A 33 -3.08 -5.14 -14.14
N ALA A 34 -1.95 -4.43 -14.00
CA ALA A 34 -1.33 -4.11 -12.72
C ALA A 34 -1.39 -2.60 -12.45
N ASN A 35 -1.66 -2.22 -11.21
CA ASN A 35 -1.65 -0.82 -10.78
C ASN A 35 -0.99 -0.67 -9.40
N ILE A 36 -0.44 0.52 -9.14
CA ILE A 36 0.07 0.92 -7.83
C ILE A 36 -0.49 2.30 -7.51
N MET A 37 -1.01 2.49 -6.30
CA MET A 37 -1.44 3.79 -5.79
C MET A 37 -0.78 4.10 -4.46
N THR A 38 -0.53 5.39 -4.19
CA THR A 38 -0.18 5.87 -2.85
C THR A 38 -1.43 5.96 -1.99
N ALA A 39 -1.37 5.47 -0.74
CA ALA A 39 -2.43 5.62 0.24
C ALA A 39 -1.85 6.11 1.58
N GLY A 40 -2.46 7.16 2.14
CA GLY A 40 -2.14 7.67 3.48
C GLY A 40 -3.21 7.33 4.52
N TRP A 41 -4.32 6.71 4.12
CA TRP A 41 -5.46 6.39 4.98
C TRP A 41 -5.60 4.88 5.14
N HIS A 42 -4.85 4.33 6.08
CA HIS A 42 -4.98 2.95 6.56
C HIS A 42 -4.97 2.90 8.09
N GLN A 43 -5.49 1.81 8.66
CA GLN A 43 -5.53 1.61 10.11
C GLN A 43 -5.38 0.12 10.46
N ILE A 44 -4.71 -0.18 11.57
CA ILE A 44 -4.71 -1.53 12.17
C ILE A 44 -6.03 -1.74 12.92
N LEU A 45 -6.76 -2.82 12.58
CA LEU A 45 -8.05 -3.14 13.20
C LEU A 45 -7.96 -4.25 14.26
N GLU A 46 -7.07 -5.22 14.07
CA GLU A 46 -6.88 -6.37 14.96
C GLU A 46 -5.44 -6.83 14.88
N PHE A 47 -4.88 -7.31 15.99
CA PHE A 47 -3.51 -7.79 16.05
C PHE A 47 -3.42 -9.25 15.60
N THR A 48 -4.35 -10.10 16.05
CA THR A 48 -4.39 -11.54 15.70
C THR A 48 -5.83 -12.04 15.59
N PRO A 49 -6.32 -12.42 14.40
CA PRO A 49 -5.64 -12.38 13.10
C PRO A 49 -5.34 -10.94 12.68
N SER A 50 -4.22 -10.68 11.99
CA SER A 50 -3.86 -9.31 11.65
C SER A 50 -4.81 -8.73 10.62
N LEU A 51 -5.57 -7.70 11.01
CA LEU A 51 -6.52 -7.00 10.15
C LEU A 51 -6.08 -5.56 9.96
N VAL A 52 -6.16 -5.11 8.70
CA VAL A 52 -5.82 -3.75 8.29
C VAL A 52 -6.96 -3.22 7.43
N SER A 53 -7.42 -2.00 7.67
CA SER A 53 -8.31 -1.28 6.75
C SER A 53 -7.50 -0.32 5.90
N CYS A 54 -7.92 -0.13 4.65
CA CYS A 54 -7.43 0.90 3.74
C CYS A 54 -8.65 1.59 3.12
N LEU A 55 -8.65 2.92 3.08
CA LEU A 55 -9.67 3.67 2.36
C LEU A 55 -9.26 3.76 0.88
N ILE A 56 -10.07 3.18 0.00
CA ILE A 56 -9.90 3.25 -1.45
C ILE A 56 -11.18 3.89 -2.00
N SER A 57 -11.06 5.07 -2.60
CA SER A 57 -12.20 5.80 -3.17
C SER A 57 -12.61 5.20 -4.51
N SER A 58 -13.90 5.25 -4.86
CA SER A 58 -14.37 4.86 -6.20
C SER A 58 -13.79 5.71 -7.34
N GLY A 59 -13.20 6.86 -7.03
CA GLY A 59 -12.42 7.66 -7.99
C GLY A 59 -11.02 7.10 -8.27
N ASN A 60 -10.53 6.12 -7.51
CA ASN A 60 -9.22 5.51 -7.75
C ASN A 60 -9.32 4.36 -8.75
N HIS A 61 -8.38 4.28 -9.69
CA HIS A 61 -8.31 3.16 -10.64
C HIS A 61 -8.23 1.79 -9.94
N SER A 62 -7.52 1.69 -8.81
CA SER A 62 -7.43 0.46 -8.02
C SER A 62 -8.75 0.00 -7.40
N PHE A 63 -9.79 0.83 -7.33
CA PHE A 63 -11.04 0.49 -6.63
C PHE A 63 -11.70 -0.75 -7.21
N GLU A 64 -12.06 -0.73 -8.50
CA GLU A 64 -12.70 -1.89 -9.14
C GLU A 64 -11.72 -3.05 -9.27
N MET A 65 -10.44 -2.79 -9.54
CA MET A 65 -9.42 -3.84 -9.61
C MET A 65 -9.34 -4.67 -8.31
N ILE A 66 -9.33 -4.01 -7.15
CA ILE A 66 -9.26 -4.67 -5.83
C ILE A 66 -10.60 -5.31 -5.49
N ARG A 67 -11.72 -4.69 -5.86
CA ARG A 67 -13.06 -5.25 -5.61
C ARG A 67 -13.26 -6.58 -6.36
N GLU A 68 -12.88 -6.62 -7.63
CA GLU A 68 -13.05 -7.79 -8.49
C GLU A 68 -12.01 -8.89 -8.19
N SER A 69 -10.75 -8.53 -7.95
CA SER A 69 -9.72 -9.50 -7.56
C SER A 69 -9.84 -10.01 -6.12
N ARG A 70 -10.46 -9.21 -5.23
CA ARG A 70 -10.52 -9.43 -3.77
C ARG A 70 -9.15 -9.48 -3.09
N GLU A 71 -8.11 -8.98 -3.76
CA GLU A 71 -6.73 -9.06 -3.29
C GLU A 71 -5.99 -7.74 -3.53
N CYS A 72 -5.04 -7.44 -2.64
CA CYS A 72 -4.09 -6.35 -2.83
C CYS A 72 -2.83 -6.63 -2.00
N VAL A 73 -1.76 -5.88 -2.26
CA VAL A 73 -0.54 -5.91 -1.44
C VAL A 73 -0.23 -4.51 -0.92
N ILE A 74 0.01 -4.43 0.39
CA ILE A 74 0.50 -3.22 1.05
C ILE A 74 2.04 -3.25 1.04
N ASN A 75 2.65 -2.20 0.52
CA ASN A 75 4.10 -2.02 0.50
C ASN A 75 4.46 -0.74 1.26
N VAL A 76 5.49 -0.79 2.11
CA VAL A 76 6.02 0.38 2.80
C VAL A 76 7.21 0.92 2.00
N PRO A 77 7.11 2.11 1.39
CA PRO A 77 8.20 2.71 0.64
C PRO A 77 9.34 3.11 1.57
N THR A 78 10.56 3.13 1.03
CA THR A 78 11.72 3.72 1.74
C THR A 78 11.79 5.22 1.46
N THR A 79 12.58 5.95 2.25
CA THR A 79 12.79 7.39 2.08
C THR A 79 13.40 7.76 0.73
N ALA A 80 14.03 6.81 0.02
CA ALA A 80 14.51 7.02 -1.35
C ALA A 80 13.39 7.31 -2.36
N LEU A 81 12.14 6.95 -2.04
CA LEU A 81 10.97 7.18 -2.89
C LEU A 81 10.12 8.38 -2.43
N THR A 82 10.56 9.15 -1.43
CA THR A 82 9.77 10.25 -0.83
C THR A 82 9.19 11.19 -1.90
N ASP A 83 10.03 11.61 -2.84
CA ASP A 83 9.63 12.59 -3.87
C ASP A 83 8.67 12.02 -4.91
N THR A 84 8.67 10.69 -5.07
CA THR A 84 7.76 9.98 -5.98
C THR A 84 6.40 9.73 -5.34
N VAL A 85 6.37 9.43 -4.03
CA VAL A 85 5.14 9.01 -3.35
C VAL A 85 4.39 10.16 -2.70
N VAL A 86 5.07 11.24 -2.31
CA VAL A 86 4.45 12.42 -1.73
C VAL A 86 3.96 13.34 -2.84
N TYR A 87 2.65 13.62 -2.84
CA TYR A 87 2.08 14.62 -3.74
C TYR A 87 2.73 15.98 -3.48
N ARG A 88 3.42 16.53 -4.49
CA ARG A 88 4.00 17.87 -4.45
C ARG A 88 3.10 18.85 -5.22
N PRO A 89 2.53 19.88 -4.57
CA PRO A 89 1.62 20.83 -5.21
C PRO A 89 2.28 21.82 -6.19
N HIS A 90 3.59 21.72 -6.47
CA HIS A 90 4.29 22.63 -7.40
C HIS A 90 4.09 22.30 -8.90
N GLU A 91 3.29 21.28 -9.23
CA GLU A 91 2.95 20.91 -10.62
C GLU A 91 1.49 21.23 -10.98
N ILE A 92 0.81 22.08 -10.19
CA ILE A 92 -0.40 22.79 -10.62
C ILE A 92 0.02 24.22 -10.99
N GLU A 93 0.42 24.39 -12.25
CA GLU A 93 0.33 25.66 -12.98
C GLU A 93 -0.35 25.38 -14.32
#